data_AF-A0A2M8E7G0-F1
#
_entry.id   AF-A0A2M8E7G0-F1
#
_cell.length_a   1.000
_cell.length_b   1.000
_cell.length_c   1.000
_cell.angle_alpha   90.00
_cell.angle_beta   90.00
_cell.angle_gamma   90.00
#
_symmetry.space_group_name_H-M   'P 1'
#
loop_
_entity.id
_entity.type
_entity.pdbx_description
1 polymer ?
#
loop_
_entity_poly.entity_id
_entity_poly.type
_entity_poly.pdbx_seq_one_letter_code
_entity_poly.pdbx_strand_id
1 'polypeptide(L)'
;MSRPSDRRQFILDTAKMACGVGALGLGLAAYSTRSLALPAGAIRPPGAGTEDDFQSACIRCGLCVRDCPYDILKLATPGQAVATGTPFFVARAKPCEMCEDIPCVKACPTGALDHSLTDIKKAKMGLAVLVDQETCLNFLGLRCDVCYRVCPAIDKAITLDLQHNERTDKHTRFLPTVHSEACTGCGKCEASCVLEVAAIKVYPIKLAKGELGSHYRLGWEEKRKAGGKSLVENRNLVDLPDRLPEGVTLPGHSDPGSLNAPAGPTSAGIPDGLATLPGMPAPLSVDAPR
;
A
#
# COMPACT_ATOMS: atom_id res chain seq x y z
N MET A 1 32.22 -18.88 65.59
CA MET A 1 31.34 -17.74 65.91
C MET A 1 31.46 -16.70 64.80
N SER A 2 30.55 -16.68 63.82
CA SER A 2 30.49 -15.62 62.80
C SER A 2 29.87 -14.37 63.42
N ARG A 3 30.56 -13.22 63.39
CA ARG A 3 30.08 -11.96 63.97
C ARG A 3 28.83 -11.44 63.23
N PRO A 4 27.88 -10.76 63.91
CA PRO A 4 26.68 -10.19 63.28
C PRO A 4 26.96 -9.21 62.11
N SER A 5 28.16 -8.61 62.05
CA SER A 5 28.58 -7.69 60.99
C SER A 5 28.75 -8.37 59.63
N ASP A 6 29.23 -9.63 59.60
CA ASP A 6 29.58 -10.31 58.34
C ASP A 6 28.33 -10.71 57.56
N ARG A 7 27.25 -11.11 58.24
CA ARG A 7 25.97 -11.42 57.59
C ARG A 7 25.32 -10.19 56.98
N ARG A 8 25.38 -9.05 57.67
CA ARG A 8 24.82 -7.78 57.17
C ARG A 8 25.60 -7.26 55.96
N GLN A 9 26.93 -7.35 55.99
CA GLN A 9 27.78 -7.00 54.85
C GLN A 9 27.52 -7.92 53.67
N PHE A 10 27.45 -9.24 53.88
CA PHE A 10 27.12 -10.20 52.83
C PHE A 10 25.78 -9.91 52.15
N ILE A 11 24.72 -9.61 52.91
CA ILE A 11 23.40 -9.25 52.36
C ILE A 11 23.48 -7.95 51.54
N LEU A 12 24.17 -6.93 52.06
CA LEU A 12 24.32 -5.65 51.37
C LEU A 12 25.11 -5.77 50.07
N ASP A 13 26.19 -6.54 50.06
CA ASP A 13 27.02 -6.71 48.86
C ASP A 13 26.33 -7.58 47.81
N THR A 14 25.57 -8.59 48.23
CA THR A 14 24.70 -9.37 47.34
C THR A 14 23.62 -8.47 46.71
N ALA A 15 22.98 -7.60 47.50
CA ALA A 15 21.97 -6.66 47.00
C ALA A 15 22.55 -5.65 46.01
N LYS A 16 23.73 -5.07 46.28
CA LYS A 16 24.41 -4.16 45.35
C LYS A 16 24.76 -4.86 44.04
N MET A 17 25.27 -6.09 44.11
CA MET A 17 25.61 -6.87 42.93
C MET A 17 24.36 -7.22 42.11
N ALA A 18 23.28 -7.65 42.76
CA ALA A 18 22.01 -7.92 42.10
C ALA A 18 21.45 -6.67 41.40
N CYS A 19 21.46 -5.51 42.06
CA CYS A 19 21.04 -4.25 41.46
C CYS A 19 21.95 -3.82 40.30
N GLY A 20 23.27 -3.98 40.43
CA GLY A 20 24.23 -3.64 39.38
C GLY A 20 24.05 -4.50 38.13
N VAL A 21 23.95 -5.82 38.30
CA VAL A 21 23.69 -6.76 37.20
C VAL A 21 22.30 -6.55 36.59
N GLY A 22 21.30 -6.29 37.43
CA GLY A 22 19.94 -5.98 36.98
C GLY A 22 19.88 -4.71 36.12
N ALA A 23 20.52 -3.62 36.57
CA ALA A 23 20.59 -2.36 35.83
C ALA A 23 21.37 -2.52 34.51
N LEU A 24 22.50 -3.23 34.53
CA LEU A 24 23.28 -3.51 33.34
C LEU A 24 22.49 -4.38 32.34
N GLY A 25 21.81 -5.43 32.85
CA GLY A 25 20.96 -6.31 32.06
C GLY A 25 19.79 -5.59 31.41
N LEU A 26 19.11 -4.71 32.15
CA LEU A 26 18.05 -3.84 31.60
C LEU A 26 18.61 -2.86 30.56
N GLY A 27 19.78 -2.27 30.80
CA GLY A 27 20.45 -1.38 29.86
C GLY A 27 20.79 -2.09 28.53
N LEU A 28 21.36 -3.30 28.61
CA LEU A 28 21.67 -4.13 27.45
C LEU A 28 20.40 -4.59 26.71
N ALA A 29 19.35 -4.97 27.44
CA ALA A 29 18.08 -5.37 26.85
C ALA A 29 17.42 -4.20 26.09
N ALA A 30 17.38 -3.01 26.69
CA ALA A 30 16.83 -1.80 26.07
C ALA A 30 17.65 -1.36 24.84
N TYR A 31 18.96 -1.58 24.85
CA TYR A 31 19.81 -1.33 23.69
C TYR A 31 19.57 -2.36 22.57
N SER A 32 19.45 -3.63 22.93
CA SER A 32 19.22 -4.73 21.98
C SER A 32 17.91 -4.54 21.20
N THR A 33 16.81 -4.16 21.87
CA THR A 33 15.50 -3.99 21.21
C THR A 33 15.45 -2.84 20.21
N ARG A 34 16.24 -1.77 20.39
CA ARG A 34 16.38 -0.70 19.38
C ARG A 34 16.99 -1.19 18.07
N SER A 35 17.63 -2.35 18.08
CA SER A 35 18.31 -2.91 16.92
C SER A 35 17.39 -3.63 15.94
N LEU A 36 16.08 -3.72 16.20
CA LEU A 36 15.16 -4.56 15.42
C LEU A 36 14.18 -3.79 14.52
N ALA A 37 13.92 -2.51 14.77
CA ALA A 37 12.94 -1.76 14.00
C ALA A 37 13.61 -1.02 12.82
N LEU A 38 13.03 -1.14 11.63
CA LEU A 38 13.35 -0.27 10.50
C LEU A 38 12.50 1.02 10.62
N PRO A 39 13.12 2.21 10.73
CA PRO A 39 12.38 3.46 10.80
C PRO A 39 11.71 3.75 9.44
N ALA A 40 10.62 4.52 9.48
CA ALA A 40 9.78 4.77 8.31
C ALA A 40 10.53 5.30 7.08
N GLY A 41 11.57 6.13 7.27
CA GLY A 41 12.34 6.72 6.17
C GLY A 41 13.50 5.86 5.63
N ALA A 42 13.77 4.71 6.23
CA ALA A 42 14.85 3.82 5.79
C ALA A 42 14.28 2.67 4.95
N ILE A 43 14.82 2.50 3.74
CA ILE A 43 14.38 1.50 2.79
C ILE A 43 15.51 0.50 2.55
N ARG A 44 15.16 -0.79 2.44
CA ARG A 44 16.12 -1.87 2.21
C ARG A 44 16.51 -1.98 0.73
N PRO A 45 17.70 -2.52 0.41
CA PRO A 45 18.10 -2.78 -0.97
C PRO A 45 17.10 -3.68 -1.74
N PRO A 46 17.16 -3.69 -3.08
CA PRO A 46 16.41 -4.64 -3.90
C PRO A 46 16.63 -6.08 -3.45
N GLY A 47 15.56 -6.89 -3.46
CA GLY A 47 15.62 -8.30 -3.08
C GLY A 47 15.58 -8.57 -1.58
N ALA A 48 15.55 -7.53 -0.72
CA ALA A 48 15.31 -7.75 0.70
C ALA A 48 13.90 -8.32 0.94
N GLY A 49 13.83 -9.39 1.73
CA GLY A 49 12.57 -10.00 2.16
C GLY A 49 11.85 -9.16 3.23
N THR A 50 11.11 -9.84 4.12
CA THR A 50 10.57 -9.15 5.30
C THR A 50 11.70 -8.68 6.20
N GLU A 51 11.45 -7.63 7.00
CA GLU A 51 12.48 -7.09 7.88
C GLU A 51 13.08 -8.16 8.82
N ASP A 52 12.24 -9.06 9.35
CA ASP A 52 12.67 -10.12 10.26
C ASP A 52 13.56 -11.17 9.57
N ASP A 53 13.17 -11.60 8.36
CA ASP A 53 13.95 -12.53 7.54
C ASP A 53 15.28 -11.91 7.12
N PHE A 54 15.23 -10.65 6.69
CA PHE A 54 16.40 -9.89 6.28
C PHE A 54 17.42 -9.77 7.43
N GLN A 55 16.97 -9.41 8.63
CA GLN A 55 17.82 -9.27 9.81
C GLN A 55 18.46 -10.58 10.23
N SER A 56 17.74 -11.69 10.08
CA SER A 56 18.22 -13.02 10.43
C SER A 56 19.26 -13.54 9.44
N ALA A 57 19.13 -13.21 8.16
CA ALA A 57 20.05 -13.67 7.10
C ALA A 57 21.23 -12.71 6.85
N CYS A 58 21.13 -11.44 7.25
CA CYS A 58 22.15 -10.43 6.99
C CYS A 58 23.35 -10.56 7.95
N ILE A 59 24.50 -10.95 7.42
CA ILE A 59 25.77 -11.04 8.17
C ILE A 59 26.53 -9.71 8.28
N ARG A 60 25.91 -8.59 7.86
CA ARG A 60 26.48 -7.23 7.98
C ARG A 60 27.85 -7.05 7.30
N CYS A 61 28.09 -7.76 6.20
CA CYS A 61 29.36 -7.77 5.46
C CYS A 61 29.63 -6.51 4.63
N GLY A 62 28.59 -5.72 4.31
CA GLY A 62 28.72 -4.48 3.52
C GLY A 62 29.01 -4.66 2.02
N LEU A 63 29.04 -5.88 1.50
CA LEU A 63 29.33 -6.15 0.09
C LEU A 63 28.31 -5.49 -0.86
N CYS A 64 27.02 -5.51 -0.50
CA CYS A 64 25.98 -4.82 -1.26
C CYS A 64 26.16 -3.29 -1.32
N VAL A 65 26.75 -2.68 -0.28
CA VAL A 65 27.04 -1.24 -0.23
C VAL A 65 28.21 -0.92 -1.13
N ARG A 66 29.29 -1.71 -1.04
CA ARG A 66 30.48 -1.56 -1.88
C ARG A 66 30.15 -1.70 -3.37
N ASP A 67 29.31 -2.67 -3.73
CA ASP A 67 29.00 -2.99 -5.12
C ASP A 67 27.81 -2.15 -5.66
N CYS A 68 27.31 -1.18 -4.89
CA CYS A 68 26.33 -0.20 -5.37
C CYS A 68 27.04 0.89 -6.20
N PRO A 69 26.86 0.94 -7.54
CA PRO A 69 27.66 1.82 -8.40
C PRO A 69 27.39 3.32 -8.18
N TYR A 70 26.27 3.67 -7.56
CA TYR A 70 25.81 5.04 -7.34
C TYR A 70 25.98 5.53 -5.89
N ASP A 71 26.58 4.71 -5.01
CA ASP A 71 26.78 5.04 -3.59
C ASP A 71 25.46 5.50 -2.92
N ILE A 72 24.42 4.69 -3.10
CA ILE A 72 23.06 4.94 -2.58
C ILE A 72 22.88 4.26 -1.23
N LEU A 73 23.34 3.00 -1.14
CA LEU A 73 23.22 2.20 0.08
C LEU A 73 24.25 2.65 1.11
N LYS A 74 23.85 2.68 2.38
CA LYS A 74 24.74 2.98 3.51
C LYS A 74 24.56 1.94 4.60
N LEU A 75 25.62 1.64 5.32
CA LEU A 75 25.53 0.84 6.53
C LEU A 75 25.06 1.71 7.70
N ALA A 76 24.09 1.20 8.45
CA ALA A 76 23.62 1.86 9.67
C ALA A 76 24.74 1.94 10.71
N THR A 77 24.96 3.14 11.25
CA THR A 77 25.95 3.37 12.31
C THR A 77 25.28 3.26 13.69
N PRO A 78 26.04 2.92 14.75
CA PRO A 78 25.53 2.97 16.11
C PRO A 78 24.88 4.32 16.42
N GLY A 79 23.71 4.30 17.07
CA GLY A 79 22.93 5.49 17.41
C GLY A 79 21.89 5.90 16.38
N GLN A 80 21.88 5.31 15.19
CA GLN A 80 20.77 5.44 14.26
C GLN A 80 19.58 4.57 14.69
N ALA A 81 18.38 4.93 14.24
CA ALA A 81 17.16 4.16 14.48
C ALA A 81 17.06 2.89 13.61
N VAL A 82 18.04 2.64 12.73
CA VAL A 82 18.15 1.44 11.91
C VAL A 82 19.10 0.46 12.60
N ALA A 83 18.82 -0.84 12.49
CA ALA A 83 19.70 -1.89 13.00
C ALA A 83 21.17 -1.70 12.54
N THR A 84 22.08 -1.53 13.50
CA THR A 84 23.50 -1.26 13.25
C THR A 84 24.12 -2.30 12.30
N GLY A 85 24.92 -1.83 11.34
CA GLY A 85 25.64 -2.64 10.36
C GLY A 85 24.78 -3.22 9.25
N THR A 86 23.49 -2.87 9.19
CA THR A 86 22.61 -3.31 8.09
C THR A 86 22.51 -2.24 6.99
N PRO A 87 22.41 -2.64 5.71
CA PRO A 87 22.33 -1.71 4.60
C PRO A 87 20.93 -1.10 4.45
N PHE A 88 20.86 0.21 4.20
CA PHE A 88 19.63 0.93 3.90
C PHE A 88 19.90 2.11 2.98
N PHE A 89 18.86 2.70 2.40
CA PHE A 89 18.91 4.00 1.76
C PHE A 89 17.73 4.87 2.19
N VAL A 90 17.85 6.17 1.97
CA VAL A 90 16.77 7.14 2.21
C VAL A 90 16.37 7.71 0.86
N ALA A 91 15.16 7.40 0.42
CA ALA A 91 14.66 7.73 -0.91
C ALA A 91 14.78 9.23 -1.25
N ARG A 92 14.44 10.11 -0.30
CA ARG A 92 14.57 11.57 -0.45
C ARG A 92 16.00 12.05 -0.72
N ALA A 93 17.01 11.36 -0.18
CA ALA A 93 18.41 11.77 -0.31
C ALA A 93 19.02 11.24 -1.60
N LYS A 94 18.92 9.92 -1.84
CA LYS A 94 19.30 9.27 -3.09
C LYS A 94 18.40 8.05 -3.30
N PRO A 95 17.61 8.00 -4.38
CA PRO A 95 16.76 6.86 -4.69
C PRO A 95 17.55 5.72 -5.34
N CYS A 96 16.98 4.52 -5.38
CA CYS A 96 17.52 3.40 -6.14
C CYS A 96 17.48 3.72 -7.65
N GLU A 97 18.62 3.59 -8.32
CA GLU A 97 18.74 3.81 -9.77
C GLU A 97 18.22 2.65 -10.64
N MET A 98 17.74 1.57 -10.03
CA MET A 98 17.17 0.41 -10.73
C MET A 98 18.11 -0.21 -11.78
N CYS A 99 19.35 -0.51 -11.36
CA CYS A 99 20.36 -1.17 -12.17
C CYS A 99 19.82 -2.50 -12.75
N GLU A 100 19.98 -2.73 -14.05
CA GLU A 100 19.47 -3.93 -14.74
C GLU A 100 20.13 -5.22 -14.24
N ASP A 101 21.41 -5.15 -13.88
CA ASP A 101 22.22 -6.27 -13.45
C ASP A 101 22.19 -6.51 -11.93
N ILE A 102 21.53 -5.64 -11.17
CA ILE A 102 21.30 -5.73 -9.71
C ILE A 102 22.56 -6.17 -8.93
N PRO A 103 23.67 -5.40 -9.01
CA PRO A 103 24.95 -5.82 -8.46
C PRO A 103 24.91 -6.00 -6.94
N CYS A 104 24.08 -5.22 -6.23
CA CYS A 104 23.89 -5.35 -4.80
C CYS A 104 23.35 -6.72 -4.36
N VAL A 105 22.46 -7.34 -5.14
CA VAL A 105 21.93 -8.69 -4.88
C VAL A 105 23.01 -9.73 -5.17
N LYS A 106 23.67 -9.63 -6.33
CA LYS A 106 24.75 -10.57 -6.73
C LYS A 106 25.92 -10.59 -5.75
N ALA A 107 26.21 -9.45 -5.13
CA ALA A 107 27.28 -9.31 -4.14
C ALA A 107 26.92 -9.92 -2.77
N CYS A 108 25.64 -10.20 -2.51
CA CYS A 108 25.23 -10.76 -1.24
C CYS A 108 25.73 -12.22 -1.14
N PRO A 109 26.49 -12.58 -0.10
CA PRO A 109 26.97 -13.96 0.06
C PRO A 109 25.95 -14.85 0.78
N THR A 110 24.84 -14.28 1.27
CA THR A 110 23.80 -14.97 2.03
C THR A 110 22.43 -14.78 1.37
N GLY A 111 21.40 -15.44 1.89
CA GLY A 111 20.01 -15.24 1.46
C GLY A 111 19.34 -13.97 2.00
N ALA A 112 20.10 -12.98 2.47
CA ALA A 112 19.51 -11.72 2.95
C ALA A 112 18.86 -10.92 1.82
N LEU A 113 19.44 -10.99 0.62
CA LEU A 113 18.83 -10.51 -0.61
C LEU A 113 18.49 -11.72 -1.47
N ASP A 114 17.32 -11.70 -2.09
CA ASP A 114 16.82 -12.79 -2.93
C ASP A 114 17.55 -12.83 -4.28
N HIS A 115 18.40 -13.84 -4.48
CA HIS A 115 19.16 -14.05 -5.72
C HIS A 115 18.28 -14.50 -6.89
N SER A 116 17.04 -14.91 -6.65
CA SER A 116 16.08 -15.22 -7.72
C SER A 116 15.54 -13.96 -8.40
N LEU A 117 15.74 -12.79 -7.79
CA LEU A 117 15.43 -11.50 -8.38
C LEU A 117 16.36 -11.19 -9.56
N THR A 118 15.88 -11.51 -10.76
CA THR A 118 16.58 -11.28 -12.04
C THR A 118 16.10 -10.04 -12.77
N ASP A 119 14.88 -9.57 -12.47
CA ASP A 119 14.29 -8.36 -13.04
C ASP A 119 14.04 -7.34 -11.93
N ILE A 120 14.76 -6.22 -11.99
CA ILE A 120 14.69 -5.14 -11.00
C ILE A 120 13.29 -4.53 -10.87
N LYS A 121 12.45 -4.63 -11.90
CA LYS A 121 11.07 -4.13 -11.88
C LYS A 121 10.15 -4.98 -11.00
N LYS A 122 10.58 -6.17 -10.59
CA LYS A 122 9.86 -7.04 -9.65
C LYS A 122 10.27 -6.83 -8.20
N ALA A 123 11.30 -6.01 -7.95
CA ALA A 123 11.77 -5.73 -6.60
C ALA A 123 10.67 -5.09 -5.74
N LYS A 124 10.65 -5.42 -4.45
CA LYS A 124 9.71 -4.89 -3.46
C LYS A 124 10.46 -4.27 -2.28
N MET A 125 11.13 -3.15 -2.54
CA MET A 125 11.89 -2.41 -1.53
C MET A 125 11.00 -1.64 -0.56
N GLY A 126 9.88 -1.11 -1.07
CA GLY A 126 8.95 -0.27 -0.33
C GLY A 126 7.71 0.06 -1.15
N LEU A 127 6.89 0.98 -0.65
CA LEU A 127 5.69 1.49 -1.33
C LEU A 127 5.67 3.01 -1.27
N ALA A 128 5.50 3.65 -2.42
CA ALA A 128 5.26 5.09 -2.49
C ALA A 128 3.81 5.40 -2.08
N VAL A 129 3.63 6.42 -1.25
CA VAL A 129 2.33 6.90 -0.78
C VAL A 129 2.30 8.41 -0.92
N LEU A 130 1.22 8.93 -1.50
CA LEU A 130 0.94 10.36 -1.44
C LEU A 130 0.44 10.70 -0.04
N VAL A 131 1.33 11.22 0.80
CA VAL A 131 1.09 11.49 2.22
C VAL A 131 0.36 12.80 2.41
N ASP A 132 0.70 13.80 1.60
CA ASP A 132 0.17 15.15 1.74
C ASP A 132 -0.56 15.57 0.46
N GLN A 133 -1.88 15.49 0.51
CA GLN A 133 -2.76 15.95 -0.56
C GLN A 133 -2.98 17.47 -0.51
N GLU A 134 -2.77 18.12 0.63
CA GLU A 134 -3.00 19.57 0.78
C GLU A 134 -1.86 20.39 0.15
N THR A 135 -0.63 19.88 0.22
CA THR A 135 0.55 20.56 -0.35
C THR A 135 0.87 20.08 -1.77
N CYS A 136 0.34 18.94 -2.21
CA CYS A 136 0.61 18.43 -3.56
C CYS A 136 0.14 19.41 -4.65
N LEU A 137 1.05 19.81 -5.54
CA LEU A 137 0.76 20.79 -6.61
C LEU A 137 -0.43 20.38 -7.50
N ASN A 138 -0.60 19.08 -7.79
CA ASN A 138 -1.73 18.60 -8.58
C ASN A 138 -3.08 18.75 -7.86
N PHE A 139 -3.10 18.57 -6.54
CA PHE A 139 -4.30 18.78 -5.73
C PHE A 139 -4.65 20.27 -5.64
N LEU A 140 -3.63 21.15 -5.59
CA LEU A 140 -3.80 22.60 -5.67
C LEU A 140 -4.26 23.10 -7.06
N GLY A 141 -4.24 22.23 -8.07
CA GLY A 141 -4.68 22.52 -9.44
C GLY A 141 -3.57 23.05 -10.36
N LEU A 142 -2.31 22.92 -9.95
CA LEU A 142 -1.15 23.17 -10.81
C LEU A 142 -0.78 21.88 -11.54
N ARG A 143 -0.31 21.99 -12.79
CA ARG A 143 0.10 20.83 -13.57
C ARG A 143 1.52 20.39 -13.19
N CYS A 144 1.64 19.31 -12.44
CA CYS A 144 2.93 18.69 -12.07
C CYS A 144 2.90 17.20 -12.37
N ASP A 145 3.71 16.71 -13.32
CA ASP A 145 3.77 15.30 -13.68
C ASP A 145 5.13 14.66 -13.38
N VAL A 146 5.92 15.31 -12.51
CA VAL A 146 7.30 14.89 -12.22
C VAL A 146 7.38 13.50 -11.60
N CYS A 147 6.58 13.21 -10.58
CA CYS A 147 6.58 11.88 -9.94
C CYS A 147 6.12 10.77 -10.89
N TYR A 148 5.20 11.08 -11.80
CA TYR A 148 4.70 10.16 -12.82
C TYR A 148 5.75 9.89 -13.89
N ARG A 149 6.38 10.94 -14.45
CA ARG A 149 7.38 10.81 -15.52
C ARG A 149 8.70 10.19 -15.07
N VAL A 150 9.13 10.44 -13.83
CA VAL A 150 10.36 9.83 -13.30
C VAL A 150 10.18 8.36 -12.92
N CYS A 151 8.93 7.86 -12.87
CA CYS A 151 8.64 6.50 -12.48
C CYS A 151 9.12 5.51 -13.56
N PRO A 152 10.01 4.56 -13.24
CA PRO A 152 10.46 3.55 -14.21
C PRO A 152 9.39 2.54 -14.63
N ALA A 153 8.27 2.53 -13.90
CA ALA A 153 7.08 1.75 -14.18
C ALA A 153 5.88 2.69 -14.41
N ILE A 154 6.06 3.67 -15.29
CA ILE A 154 5.00 4.60 -15.73
C ILE A 154 3.75 3.83 -16.20
N ASP A 155 2.57 4.40 -15.94
CA ASP A 155 1.24 3.82 -16.21
C ASP A 155 0.93 2.50 -15.51
N LYS A 156 1.87 1.94 -14.75
CA LYS A 156 1.70 0.72 -13.97
C LYS A 156 1.76 1.03 -12.47
N ALA A 157 2.87 1.59 -12.02
CA ALA A 157 3.11 1.91 -10.62
C ALA A 157 2.52 3.26 -10.22
N ILE A 158 2.51 4.24 -11.13
CA ILE A 158 1.89 5.55 -10.93
C ILE A 158 1.05 5.88 -12.16
N THR A 159 -0.22 6.19 -11.95
CA THR A 159 -1.14 6.71 -12.97
C THR A 159 -1.57 8.12 -12.59
N LEU A 160 -2.14 8.86 -13.54
CA LEU A 160 -2.76 10.16 -13.29
C LEU A 160 -4.28 10.01 -13.39
N ASP A 161 -4.97 10.18 -12.27
CA ASP A 161 -6.42 10.26 -12.22
C ASP A 161 -6.86 11.69 -12.60
N LEU A 162 -7.71 11.78 -13.62
CA LEU A 162 -8.15 13.05 -14.18
C LEU A 162 -9.45 13.47 -13.51
N GLN A 163 -9.36 14.50 -12.66
CA GLN A 163 -10.53 15.02 -11.96
C GLN A 163 -10.83 16.45 -12.36
N HIS A 164 -12.11 16.80 -12.46
CA HIS A 164 -12.52 18.18 -12.71
C HIS A 164 -12.11 19.09 -11.53
N ASN A 165 -11.66 20.31 -11.83
CA ASN A 165 -11.35 21.30 -10.80
C ASN A 165 -12.59 22.15 -10.49
N GLU A 166 -13.32 21.78 -9.45
CA GLU A 166 -14.53 22.47 -8.99
C GLU A 166 -14.32 23.96 -8.69
N ARG A 167 -13.09 24.37 -8.31
CA ARG A 167 -12.79 25.77 -7.99
C ARG A 167 -12.73 26.68 -9.22
N THR A 168 -12.31 26.14 -10.37
CA THR A 168 -12.04 26.98 -11.57
C THR A 168 -12.88 26.61 -12.79
N ASP A 169 -13.57 25.47 -12.75
CA ASP A 169 -14.48 24.94 -13.77
C ASP A 169 -13.90 24.80 -15.20
N LYS A 170 -12.60 25.06 -15.36
CA LYS A 170 -11.90 25.09 -16.66
C LYS A 170 -10.66 24.21 -16.72
N HIS A 171 -10.15 23.77 -15.57
CA HIS A 171 -8.90 22.99 -15.50
C HIS A 171 -9.16 21.59 -14.96
N THR A 172 -8.42 20.61 -15.46
CA THR A 172 -8.40 19.24 -14.93
C THR A 172 -7.24 19.11 -13.94
N ARG A 173 -7.50 18.50 -12.78
CA ARG A 173 -6.48 18.06 -11.82
C ARG A 173 -5.96 16.69 -12.24
N PHE A 174 -4.64 16.54 -12.24
CA PHE A 174 -3.95 15.29 -12.60
C PHE A 174 -3.45 14.61 -11.32
N LEU A 175 -4.34 13.94 -10.59
CA LEU A 175 -4.01 13.39 -9.28
C LEU A 175 -3.12 12.15 -9.43
N PRO A 176 -1.92 12.12 -8.82
CA PRO A 176 -1.05 10.96 -8.93
C PRO A 176 -1.57 9.83 -8.03
N THR A 177 -1.87 8.69 -8.63
CA THR A 177 -2.34 7.49 -7.93
C THR A 177 -1.28 6.41 -8.00
N VAL A 178 -0.82 5.93 -6.84
CA VAL A 178 0.19 4.88 -6.74
C VAL A 178 -0.48 3.51 -6.62
N HIS A 179 -0.07 2.56 -7.46
CA HIS A 179 -0.56 1.18 -7.44
C HIS A 179 0.46 0.25 -6.78
N SER A 180 0.09 -0.33 -5.64
CA SER A 180 1.01 -1.14 -4.81
C SER A 180 1.55 -2.40 -5.49
N GLU A 181 0.80 -2.96 -6.45
CA GLU A 181 1.19 -4.17 -7.17
C GLU A 181 2.39 -3.95 -8.10
N ALA A 182 2.47 -2.78 -8.73
CA ALA A 182 3.54 -2.44 -9.65
C ALA A 182 4.63 -1.56 -9.02
N CYS A 183 4.33 -0.85 -7.93
CA CYS A 183 5.32 -0.05 -7.22
C CYS A 183 6.44 -0.95 -6.67
N THR A 184 7.69 -0.57 -6.95
CA THR A 184 8.89 -1.25 -6.44
C THR A 184 9.44 -0.62 -5.16
N GLY A 185 9.04 0.62 -4.86
CA GLY A 185 9.60 1.40 -3.78
C GLY A 185 11.00 1.96 -4.05
N CYS A 186 11.38 2.18 -5.32
CA CYS A 186 12.71 2.69 -5.68
C CYS A 186 13.01 4.11 -5.14
N GLY A 187 12.00 4.91 -4.81
CA GLY A 187 12.20 6.26 -4.24
C GLY A 187 12.33 7.39 -5.24
N LYS A 188 12.44 7.12 -6.55
CA LYS A 188 12.63 8.17 -7.57
C LYS A 188 11.56 9.27 -7.51
N CYS A 189 10.31 8.91 -7.25
CA CYS A 189 9.22 9.87 -7.11
C CYS A 189 9.36 10.83 -5.90
N GLU A 190 9.91 10.35 -4.78
CA GLU A 190 10.12 11.15 -3.57
C GLU A 190 11.32 12.10 -3.73
N ALA A 191 12.41 11.58 -4.32
CA ALA A 191 13.61 12.36 -4.61
C ALA A 191 13.33 13.49 -5.61
N SER A 192 12.56 13.23 -6.66
CA SER A 192 12.23 14.21 -7.70
C SER A 192 11.04 15.11 -7.34
N CYS A 193 10.40 14.92 -6.19
CA CYS A 193 9.33 15.83 -5.77
C CYS A 193 9.88 17.24 -5.59
N VAL A 194 9.35 18.19 -6.38
CA VAL A 194 9.82 19.58 -6.47
C VAL A 194 9.59 20.42 -5.21
N LEU A 195 8.82 19.91 -4.25
CA LEU A 195 8.57 20.54 -2.96
C LEU A 195 9.79 20.36 -2.04
N GLU A 196 10.04 21.30 -1.12
CA GLU A 196 11.11 21.19 -0.12
C GLU A 196 10.92 19.98 0.81
N VAL A 197 9.67 19.73 1.21
CA VAL A 197 9.24 18.50 1.88
C VAL A 197 8.34 17.74 0.91
N ALA A 198 8.72 16.50 0.58
CA ALA A 198 8.01 15.72 -0.43
C ALA A 198 6.58 15.39 0.02
N ALA A 199 5.61 15.63 -0.87
CA ALA A 199 4.22 15.21 -0.67
C ALA A 199 4.04 13.70 -0.87
N ILE A 200 4.86 13.09 -1.73
CA ILE A 200 4.92 11.65 -1.97
C ILE A 200 6.17 11.08 -1.30
N LYS A 201 6.00 10.06 -0.44
CA LYS A 201 7.07 9.44 0.34
C LYS A 201 7.05 7.93 0.16
N VAL A 202 8.20 7.30 0.26
CA VAL A 202 8.34 5.84 0.21
C VAL A 202 8.54 5.31 1.62
N TYR A 203 7.76 4.29 1.96
CA TYR A 203 7.82 3.60 3.25
C TYR A 203 8.02 2.10 3.06
N PRO A 204 8.50 1.39 4.09
CA PRO A 204 8.39 -0.05 4.18
C PRO A 204 6.94 -0.51 3.96
N ILE A 205 6.75 -1.62 3.23
CA ILE A 205 5.41 -2.09 2.82
C ILE A 205 4.49 -2.31 4.03
N LYS A 206 5.02 -2.89 5.12
CA LYS A 206 4.28 -3.11 6.38
C LYS A 206 3.73 -1.82 7.01
N LEU A 207 4.33 -0.66 6.73
CA LEU A 207 3.89 0.64 7.26
C LEU A 207 2.94 1.37 6.30
N ALA A 208 3.08 1.15 4.99
CA ALA A 208 2.30 1.87 3.98
C ALA A 208 1.02 1.14 3.52
N LYS A 209 1.01 -0.19 3.51
CA LYS A 209 -0.10 -0.97 2.96
C LYS A 209 -0.94 -1.56 4.08
N GLY A 210 -2.24 -1.25 4.08
CA GLY A 210 -3.22 -1.92 4.92
C GLY A 210 -3.56 -3.32 4.39
N GLU A 211 -4.16 -4.14 5.25
CA GLU A 211 -4.65 -5.48 4.91
C GLU A 211 -6.16 -5.55 5.12
N LEU A 212 -6.86 -6.20 4.19
CA LEU A 212 -8.27 -6.54 4.39
C LEU A 212 -8.35 -7.66 5.43
N GLY A 213 -9.30 -7.56 6.36
CA GLY A 213 -9.54 -8.63 7.32
C GLY A 213 -9.87 -9.93 6.62
N SER A 214 -9.40 -11.06 7.15
CA SER A 214 -9.54 -12.41 6.56
C SER A 214 -10.98 -12.83 6.25
N HIS A 215 -11.96 -12.21 6.92
CA HIS A 215 -13.39 -12.45 6.73
C HIS A 215 -14.00 -11.67 5.57
N TYR A 216 -13.34 -10.61 5.08
CA TYR A 216 -13.87 -9.78 4.01
C TYR A 216 -13.50 -10.36 2.65
N ARG A 217 -14.50 -10.90 1.96
CA ARG A 217 -14.36 -11.42 0.60
C ARG A 217 -14.90 -10.41 -0.39
N LEU A 218 -14.07 -10.05 -1.37
CA LEU A 218 -14.49 -9.15 -2.44
C LEU A 218 -15.41 -9.91 -3.41
N GLY A 219 -16.68 -9.55 -3.43
CA GLY A 219 -17.71 -10.28 -4.19
C GLY A 219 -17.38 -10.40 -5.69
N TRP A 220 -16.73 -9.39 -6.28
CA TRP A 220 -16.29 -9.43 -7.68
C TRP A 220 -15.13 -10.41 -7.92
N GLU A 221 -14.21 -10.57 -6.97
CA GLU A 221 -13.13 -11.55 -7.07
C GLU A 221 -13.66 -12.98 -6.90
N GLU A 222 -14.56 -13.19 -5.95
CA GLU A 222 -15.18 -14.49 -5.73
C GLU A 222 -16.08 -14.88 -6.91
N LYS A 223 -16.83 -13.93 -7.48
CA LYS A 223 -17.58 -14.12 -8.73
C LYS A 223 -16.65 -14.49 -9.90
N ARG A 224 -15.49 -13.82 -10.02
CA ARG A 224 -14.47 -14.16 -11.03
C ARG A 224 -13.92 -15.58 -10.82
N LYS A 225 -13.64 -15.99 -9.58
CA LYS A 225 -13.24 -17.37 -9.24
C LYS A 225 -14.34 -18.39 -9.57
N ALA A 226 -15.61 -18.01 -9.41
CA ALA A 226 -16.78 -18.83 -9.76
C ALA A 226 -17.16 -18.77 -11.25
N GLY A 227 -16.27 -18.28 -12.13
CA GLY A 227 -16.49 -18.25 -13.58
C GLY A 227 -17.56 -17.24 -14.02
N GLY A 228 -17.77 -16.17 -13.26
CA GLY A 228 -18.71 -15.10 -13.59
C GLY A 228 -20.15 -15.33 -13.15
N LYS A 229 -20.46 -16.48 -12.52
CA LYS A 229 -21.79 -16.78 -11.97
C LYS A 229 -22.03 -16.03 -10.66
N SER A 230 -23.27 -15.61 -10.39
CA SER A 230 -23.58 -15.04 -9.08
C SER A 230 -23.39 -16.11 -8.00
N LEU A 231 -22.79 -15.72 -6.88
CA LEU A 231 -22.60 -16.60 -5.73
C LEU A 231 -23.90 -16.81 -4.93
N VAL A 232 -24.95 -16.06 -5.28
CA VAL A 232 -26.23 -16.01 -4.55
C VAL A 232 -27.35 -16.76 -5.31
N GLU A 233 -27.14 -17.13 -6.58
CA GLU A 233 -28.17 -17.73 -7.45
C GLU A 233 -28.66 -19.13 -7.01
N ASN A 234 -27.94 -19.85 -6.13
CA ASN A 234 -28.22 -21.25 -5.82
C ASN A 234 -28.86 -21.51 -4.43
N ARG A 235 -29.27 -20.47 -3.70
CA ARG A 235 -29.84 -20.65 -2.35
C ARG A 235 -31.26 -20.14 -2.32
N ASN A 236 -32.26 -20.96 -2.73
CA ASN A 236 -33.70 -20.77 -2.50
C ASN A 236 -34.08 -19.32 -2.12
N LEU A 237 -33.75 -18.36 -2.98
CA LEU A 237 -33.87 -16.95 -2.61
C LEU A 237 -35.36 -16.69 -2.72
N VAL A 238 -36.00 -16.41 -1.59
CA VAL A 238 -37.41 -16.03 -1.58
C VAL A 238 -37.49 -14.74 -2.38
N ASP A 239 -38.10 -14.83 -3.55
CA ASP A 239 -38.39 -13.66 -4.37
C ASP A 239 -39.49 -12.87 -3.69
N LEU A 240 -39.18 -11.63 -3.29
CA LEU A 240 -40.17 -10.76 -2.64
C LEU A 240 -41.05 -10.15 -3.72
N PRO A 241 -42.36 -9.97 -3.47
CA PRO A 241 -43.26 -9.38 -4.46
C PRO A 241 -42.85 -7.93 -4.77
N ASP A 242 -42.63 -7.65 -6.05
CA ASP A 242 -42.31 -6.32 -6.54
C ASP A 242 -43.58 -5.46 -6.57
N ARG A 243 -43.53 -4.28 -5.95
CA ARG A 243 -44.62 -3.30 -6.06
C ARG A 243 -44.51 -2.52 -7.37
N LEU A 244 -44.87 -3.17 -8.47
CA LEU A 244 -44.92 -2.54 -9.79
C LEU A 244 -46.23 -1.74 -9.96
N PRO A 245 -46.20 -0.63 -10.74
CA PRO A 245 -47.41 0.02 -11.21
C PRO A 245 -48.27 -0.94 -12.03
N GLU A 246 -49.59 -0.77 -11.97
CA GLU A 246 -50.54 -1.61 -12.71
C GLU A 246 -50.20 -1.67 -14.21
N GLY A 247 -50.11 -2.89 -14.76
CA GLY A 247 -49.91 -3.14 -16.19
C GLY A 247 -48.46 -3.23 -16.68
N VAL A 248 -47.46 -3.08 -15.80
CA VAL A 248 -46.04 -3.22 -16.17
C VAL A 248 -45.53 -4.61 -15.83
N THR A 249 -45.03 -5.34 -16.83
CA THR A 249 -44.35 -6.63 -16.65
C THR A 249 -42.88 -6.51 -17.05
N LEU A 250 -41.97 -7.05 -16.23
CA LEU A 250 -40.54 -7.06 -16.50
C LEU A 250 -40.17 -8.35 -17.27
N PRO A 251 -39.62 -8.26 -18.49
CA PRO A 251 -39.26 -9.45 -19.25
C PRO A 251 -38.14 -10.24 -18.56
N GLY A 252 -38.39 -11.54 -18.33
CA GLY A 252 -37.46 -12.46 -17.67
C GLY A 252 -37.58 -12.55 -16.15
N HIS A 253 -38.54 -11.83 -15.54
CA HIS A 253 -38.84 -11.91 -14.10
C HIS A 253 -40.09 -12.79 -13.86
N SER A 254 -40.07 -13.63 -12.83
CA SER A 254 -41.23 -14.43 -12.41
C SER A 254 -41.72 -13.93 -11.06
N ASP A 255 -42.80 -13.13 -11.04
CA ASP A 255 -43.40 -12.64 -9.79
C ASP A 255 -44.51 -13.62 -9.32
N PRO A 256 -44.28 -14.43 -8.27
CA PRO A 256 -45.30 -15.36 -7.75
C PRO A 256 -46.50 -14.65 -7.11
N GLY A 257 -46.39 -13.36 -6.76
CA GLY A 257 -47.49 -12.54 -6.23
C GLY A 257 -48.49 -12.09 -7.30
N SER A 258 -48.06 -12.00 -8.56
CA SER A 258 -48.91 -11.64 -9.69
C SER A 258 -49.90 -12.73 -10.11
N LEU A 259 -49.68 -13.98 -9.70
CA LEU A 259 -50.49 -15.14 -10.09
C LEU A 259 -51.87 -15.20 -9.42
N ASN A 260 -52.11 -14.44 -8.34
CA ASN A 260 -53.36 -14.45 -7.57
C ASN A 260 -53.94 -13.05 -7.31
N ALA A 261 -53.53 -12.03 -8.06
CA ALA A 261 -54.13 -10.70 -7.92
C ALA A 261 -55.61 -10.75 -8.37
N PRO A 262 -56.59 -10.43 -7.50
CA PRO A 262 -57.97 -10.31 -7.94
C PRO A 262 -58.07 -9.17 -8.97
N ALA A 263 -58.87 -9.38 -10.02
CA ALA A 263 -59.09 -8.39 -11.07
C ALA A 263 -59.55 -7.06 -10.44
N GLY A 264 -58.66 -6.07 -10.42
CA GLY A 264 -58.99 -4.71 -10.02
C GLY A 264 -59.98 -4.08 -11.01
N PRO A 265 -60.81 -3.13 -10.57
CA PRO A 265 -61.76 -2.48 -11.45
C PRO A 265 -61.02 -1.74 -12.57
N THR A 266 -61.53 -1.87 -13.80
CA THR A 266 -61.00 -1.24 -15.01
C THR A 266 -60.74 0.26 -14.79
N SER A 267 -59.47 0.65 -14.69
CA SER A 267 -59.07 2.04 -14.67
C SER A 267 -59.21 2.63 -16.08
N ALA A 268 -59.98 3.72 -16.16
CA ALA A 268 -60.13 4.52 -17.36
C ALA A 268 -58.76 5.03 -17.84
N GLY A 269 -58.56 5.05 -19.16
CA GLY A 269 -57.28 5.29 -19.81
C GLY A 269 -56.55 6.56 -19.36
N ILE A 270 -55.24 6.43 -19.22
CA ILE A 270 -54.30 7.54 -19.08
C ILE A 270 -54.09 8.15 -20.48
N PRO A 271 -54.33 9.45 -20.70
CA PRO A 271 -54.06 10.08 -21.98
C PRO A 271 -52.55 10.20 -22.24
N ASP A 272 -52.15 9.91 -23.47
CA ASP A 272 -50.78 10.03 -23.98
C ASP A 272 -50.22 11.45 -23.77
N GLY A 273 -49.14 11.55 -23.00
CA GLY A 273 -48.54 12.85 -22.70
C GLY A 273 -47.34 12.83 -21.76
N LEU A 274 -46.39 11.90 -21.91
CA LEU A 274 -45.06 12.10 -21.32
C LEU A 274 -44.22 12.96 -22.27
N ALA A 275 -44.45 14.28 -22.18
CA ALA A 275 -43.49 15.27 -22.64
C ALA A 275 -42.22 15.16 -21.77
N THR A 276 -41.11 14.87 -22.43
CA THR A 276 -39.73 15.35 -22.17
C THR A 276 -39.51 16.02 -20.81
N LEU A 277 -38.81 15.33 -19.90
CA LEU A 277 -38.17 15.98 -18.75
C LEU A 277 -36.96 16.79 -19.26
N PRO A 278 -36.91 18.12 -19.06
CA PRO A 278 -35.76 18.91 -19.49
C PRO A 278 -34.60 18.71 -18.51
N GLY A 279 -33.44 18.25 -19.00
CA GLY A 279 -32.20 18.27 -18.21
C GLY A 279 -31.21 17.11 -18.41
N MET A 280 -31.51 16.09 -19.22
CA MET A 280 -30.53 15.03 -19.51
C MET A 280 -29.78 15.32 -20.82
N PRO A 281 -28.44 15.41 -20.82
CA PRO A 281 -27.70 15.43 -22.07
C PRO A 281 -27.83 14.08 -22.79
N ALA A 282 -28.03 14.12 -24.10
CA ALA A 282 -28.22 12.95 -24.95
C ALA A 282 -27.00 12.01 -24.89
N PRO A 283 -27.19 10.68 -24.90
CA PRO A 283 -26.07 9.75 -24.98
C PRO A 283 -25.41 9.84 -26.36
N LEU A 284 -24.10 10.05 -26.37
CA LEU A 284 -23.25 9.98 -27.55
C LEU A 284 -23.35 8.60 -28.20
N SER A 285 -23.72 8.59 -29.48
CA SER A 285 -23.72 7.39 -30.33
C SER A 285 -22.27 6.92 -30.58
N VAL A 286 -21.94 5.73 -30.09
CA VAL A 286 -20.71 5.03 -30.46
C VAL A 286 -20.99 4.25 -31.73
N ASP A 287 -20.52 4.76 -32.87
CA ASP A 287 -20.44 3.98 -34.11
C ASP A 287 -19.34 2.92 -33.95
N ALA A 288 -19.72 1.64 -34.09
CA ALA A 288 -18.78 0.53 -34.17
C ALA A 288 -18.28 0.38 -35.62
N PRO A 289 -16.98 0.16 -35.88
CA PRO A 289 -16.47 -0.05 -37.23
C PRO A 289 -16.84 -1.45 -37.75
N ARG A 290 -17.08 -1.53 -39.06
CA ARG A 290 -17.06 -2.77 -39.84
C ARG A 290 -15.63 -3.24 -40.08
#